data_AF-A0A535EWJ7-F1
#
_entry.id   AF-A0A535EWJ7-F1
#
_cell.length_a   1.000
_cell.length_b   1.000
_cell.length_c   1.000
_cell.angle_alpha   90.00
_cell.angle_beta   90.00
_cell.angle_gamma   90.00
#
_symmetry.space_group_name_H-M   'P 1'
#
loop_
_entity.id
_entity.type
_entity.pdbx_description
1 polymer ?
#
loop_
_entity_poly.entity_id
_entity_poly.type
_entity_poly.pdbx_seq_one_letter_code
_entity_poly.pdbx_strand_id
1 'polypeptide(L)'
;MRCWWPRGIETSGPFVRLVIRSPAAQLRRRLGSSRPRVGCGFTLAGGTTLASNIRVTPEQLQSIAGQLNAGASSIEGTLRQLSGQVAPLGSDWAGVAQQRFITLWEQWQRDGAGLHQALVGIAQLMQQAGSHYESTEQGIASSFNRGA
;
A
#
# COMPACT_ATOMS: atom_id res chain seq x y z
N MET A 1 35.06 -55.74 -6.87
CA MET A 1 33.96 -55.79 -5.88
C MET A 1 33.12 -54.53 -6.10
N ARG A 2 32.19 -54.54 -7.06
CA ARG A 2 30.73 -54.76 -6.92
C ARG A 2 30.04 -53.77 -5.97
N CYS A 3 29.24 -52.91 -6.60
CA CYS A 3 28.50 -51.75 -6.13
C CYS A 3 27.27 -52.10 -5.28
N TRP A 4 26.85 -51.18 -4.40
CA TRP A 4 25.42 -50.97 -4.13
C TRP A 4 25.13 -49.57 -3.56
N TRP A 5 24.61 -48.68 -4.42
CA TRP A 5 23.76 -47.55 -4.01
C TRP A 5 22.58 -47.56 -4.99
N PRO A 6 21.32 -47.52 -4.53
CA PRO A 6 20.20 -47.59 -5.45
C PRO A 6 20.06 -46.28 -6.20
N ARG A 7 20.09 -46.40 -7.53
CA ARG A 7 19.56 -45.41 -8.47
C ARG A 7 18.05 -45.33 -8.30
N GLY A 8 17.55 -44.17 -7.93
CA GLY A 8 16.25 -43.66 -8.36
C GLY A 8 16.51 -42.43 -9.22
N ILE A 9 16.72 -42.66 -10.51
CA ILE A 9 16.72 -41.64 -11.55
C ILE A 9 15.28 -41.57 -12.04
N GLU A 10 14.61 -40.43 -11.87
CA GLU A 10 13.55 -40.05 -12.80
C GLU A 10 13.89 -38.69 -13.39
N THR A 11 14.29 -38.75 -14.64
CA THR A 11 14.50 -37.64 -15.55
C THR A 11 13.14 -37.10 -15.98
N SER A 12 12.84 -35.83 -15.73
CA SER A 12 11.86 -35.07 -16.51
C SER A 12 12.10 -33.57 -16.33
N GLY A 13 12.33 -32.89 -17.45
CA GLY A 13 12.67 -31.48 -17.54
C GLY A 13 11.52 -30.50 -17.26
N PRO A 14 11.66 -29.25 -17.71
CA PRO A 14 10.98 -28.10 -17.14
C PRO A 14 9.58 -27.93 -17.72
N PHE A 15 8.56 -28.01 -16.86
CA PHE A 15 7.29 -27.34 -17.13
C PHE A 15 6.83 -26.61 -15.89
N VAL A 16 6.93 -25.28 -15.99
CA VAL A 16 6.14 -24.33 -15.23
C VAL A 16 4.67 -24.76 -15.32
N ARG A 17 4.04 -25.00 -14.17
CA ARG A 17 2.60 -24.84 -14.05
C ARG A 17 2.27 -23.96 -12.85
N LEU A 18 2.53 -22.67 -13.09
CA LEU A 18 1.75 -21.57 -12.56
C LEU A 18 0.26 -21.90 -12.70
N VAL A 19 -0.39 -22.41 -11.65
CA VAL A 19 -1.85 -22.45 -11.59
C VAL A 19 -2.30 -21.09 -11.05
N ILE A 20 -2.29 -20.10 -11.94
CA ILE A 20 -3.23 -18.98 -11.83
C ILE A 20 -4.55 -19.52 -12.35
N ARG A 21 -5.56 -19.61 -11.48
CA ARG A 21 -6.94 -19.81 -11.94
C ARG A 21 -7.92 -19.02 -11.08
N SER A 22 -7.88 -17.70 -11.24
CA SER A 22 -9.07 -16.85 -11.09
C SER A 22 -9.67 -16.63 -12.47
N PRO A 23 -10.94 -17.02 -12.65
CA PRO A 23 -11.82 -16.27 -13.53
C PRO A 23 -13.11 -15.95 -12.77
N ALA A 24 -13.20 -14.70 -12.34
CA ALA A 24 -14.48 -14.03 -12.15
C ALA A 24 -15.21 -14.00 -13.50
N ALA A 25 -16.19 -14.89 -13.68
CA ALA A 25 -17.11 -14.87 -14.81
C ALA A 25 -18.35 -15.74 -14.51
N GLN A 26 -19.12 -15.36 -13.50
CA GLN A 26 -20.52 -15.77 -13.41
C GLN A 26 -21.41 -14.53 -13.43
N LEU A 27 -21.56 -13.96 -14.64
CA LEU A 27 -22.60 -12.97 -14.90
C LEU A 27 -23.40 -13.42 -16.12
N ARG A 28 -24.50 -14.14 -15.88
CA ARG A 28 -25.54 -14.32 -16.90
C ARG A 28 -26.93 -14.43 -16.27
N ARG A 29 -27.67 -13.32 -16.44
CA ARG A 29 -29.11 -13.22 -16.71
C ARG A 29 -30.07 -13.88 -15.71
N ARG A 30 -30.65 -13.04 -14.85
CA ARG A 30 -32.11 -13.06 -14.64
C ARG A 30 -32.67 -11.69 -14.99
N LEU A 31 -33.39 -11.65 -16.10
CA LEU A 31 -34.30 -10.57 -16.46
C LEU A 31 -35.45 -10.60 -15.44
N GLY A 32 -35.42 -9.70 -14.48
CA GLY A 32 -36.52 -9.44 -13.55
C GLY A 32 -37.00 -8.02 -13.77
N SER A 33 -38.15 -7.88 -14.41
CA SER A 33 -38.87 -6.62 -14.58
C SER A 33 -39.26 -6.04 -13.24
N SER A 34 -38.86 -4.81 -12.96
CA SER A 34 -39.58 -3.95 -12.01
C SER A 34 -39.36 -2.50 -12.42
N ARG A 35 -40.42 -1.89 -12.95
CA ARG A 35 -40.51 -0.48 -13.28
C ARG A 35 -40.41 0.34 -11.97
N PRO A 36 -39.59 1.40 -11.89
CA PRO A 36 -39.77 2.37 -10.83
C PRO A 36 -40.97 3.27 -11.17
N ARG A 37 -41.95 3.34 -10.26
CA ARG A 37 -42.97 4.40 -10.24
C ARG A 37 -42.26 5.73 -10.02
N VAL A 38 -42.47 6.67 -10.94
CA VAL A 38 -42.17 8.08 -10.73
C VAL A 38 -43.11 8.58 -9.64
N GLY A 39 -42.59 8.73 -8.42
CA GLY A 39 -43.25 9.41 -7.32
C GLY A 39 -42.69 10.83 -7.22
N CYS A 40 -43.51 11.81 -7.59
CA CYS A 40 -43.30 13.20 -7.22
C CYS A 40 -43.38 13.37 -5.70
N GLY A 41 -42.47 14.19 -5.15
CA GLY A 41 -42.63 14.86 -3.88
C GLY A 41 -41.90 14.22 -2.71
N PHE A 42 -40.85 14.88 -2.22
CA PHE A 42 -40.94 15.62 -0.95
C PHE A 42 -39.62 16.39 -0.72
N THR A 43 -39.71 17.72 -0.83
CA THR A 43 -38.66 18.64 -0.39
C THR A 43 -38.73 18.75 1.13
N LEU A 44 -37.66 18.39 1.83
CA LEU A 44 -37.40 18.88 3.18
C LEU A 44 -36.13 19.70 3.15
N ALA A 45 -36.34 21.01 3.10
CA ALA A 45 -35.34 21.99 3.50
C ALA A 45 -35.09 21.82 5.01
N GLY A 46 -33.84 21.53 5.35
CA GLY A 46 -33.38 21.28 6.71
C GLY A 46 -31.89 21.04 6.70
N GLY A 47 -31.15 21.99 6.13
CA GLY A 47 -29.70 21.98 6.09
C GLY A 47 -29.11 22.28 7.46
N THR A 48 -28.70 21.23 8.15
CA THR A 48 -27.60 21.31 9.12
C THR A 48 -26.84 19.99 9.05
N THR A 49 -26.07 19.80 7.98
CA THR A 49 -24.89 18.94 8.06
C THR A 49 -23.91 19.66 8.98
N LEU A 50 -24.08 19.49 10.28
CA LEU A 50 -23.04 19.76 11.26
C LEU A 50 -21.82 18.98 10.76
N ALA A 51 -20.81 19.71 10.28
CA ALA A 51 -19.55 19.18 9.84
C ALA A 51 -19.15 18.10 10.86
N SER A 52 -19.10 16.87 10.35
CA SER A 52 -19.05 15.68 11.17
C SER A 52 -17.90 15.80 12.17
N ASN A 53 -18.15 15.35 13.40
CA ASN A 53 -17.23 15.37 14.53
C ASN A 53 -15.98 14.52 14.23
N ILE A 54 -15.08 15.05 13.40
CA ILE A 54 -13.84 14.39 13.01
C ILE A 54 -12.89 14.49 14.21
N ARG A 55 -12.62 13.34 14.81
CA ARG A 55 -11.80 13.19 16.03
C ARG A 55 -10.30 13.48 15.84
N VAL A 56 -9.87 13.99 14.68
CA VAL A 56 -8.45 14.24 14.37
C VAL A 56 -8.32 15.67 13.86
N THR A 57 -7.52 16.50 14.53
CA THR A 57 -7.33 17.89 14.09
C THR A 57 -6.36 17.97 12.92
N PRO A 58 -6.48 18.99 12.04
CA PRO A 58 -5.53 19.21 10.94
C PRO A 58 -4.08 19.30 11.41
N GLU A 59 -3.84 19.93 12.56
CA GLU A 59 -2.50 20.09 13.15
C GLU A 59 -1.93 18.74 13.59
N GLN A 60 -2.77 17.86 14.15
CA GLN A 60 -2.36 16.52 14.54
C GLN A 60 -1.96 15.70 13.31
N LEU A 61 -2.72 15.77 12.21
CA LEU A 61 -2.38 15.10 10.95
C LEU A 61 -1.04 15.61 10.39
N GLN A 62 -0.83 16.93 10.41
CA GLN A 62 0.40 17.54 9.92
C GLN A 62 1.61 17.13 10.76
N SER A 63 1.46 17.07 12.08
CA SER A 63 2.51 16.62 13.00
C SER A 63 2.87 15.15 12.76
N ILE A 64 1.89 14.26 12.65
CA ILE A 64 2.12 12.83 12.40
C ILE A 64 2.77 12.63 11.01
N ALA A 65 2.34 13.38 10.00
CA ALA A 65 2.97 13.33 8.67
C ALA A 65 4.45 13.74 8.72
N GLY A 66 4.79 14.77 9.50
CA GLY A 66 6.18 15.16 9.74
C GLY A 66 6.99 14.04 10.40
N GLN A 67 6.43 13.40 11.43
CA GLN A 67 7.07 12.27 12.12
C GLN A 67 7.28 11.08 11.20
N LEU A 68 6.32 10.74 10.34
CA LEU A 68 6.44 9.65 9.36
C LEU A 68 7.53 9.93 8.33
N ASN A 69 7.65 11.16 7.82
CA ASN A 69 8.72 11.54 6.89
C ASN A 69 10.11 11.47 7.55
N ALA A 70 10.22 11.92 8.79
CA ALA A 70 11.46 11.82 9.56
C ALA A 70 11.85 10.36 9.82
N GLY A 71 10.86 9.51 10.17
CA GLY A 71 11.02 8.08 10.32
C GLY A 71 11.45 7.39 9.03
N ALA A 72 10.82 7.74 7.90
CA ALA A 72 11.18 7.23 6.57
C ALA A 72 12.65 7.55 6.24
N SER A 73 13.07 8.80 6.46
CA SER A 73 14.46 9.23 6.23
C SER A 73 15.46 8.48 7.12
N SER A 74 15.09 8.24 8.38
CA SER A 74 15.91 7.49 9.33
C SER A 74 16.07 6.02 8.94
N ILE A 75 14.99 5.39 8.47
CA ILE A 75 14.99 4.01 7.96
C ILE A 75 15.84 3.92 6.70
N GLU A 76 15.70 4.86 5.76
CA GLU A 76 16.48 4.89 4.52
C GLU A 76 17.98 5.07 4.81
N GLY A 77 18.35 5.92 5.77
CA GLY A 77 19.73 6.01 6.26
C GLY A 77 20.25 4.70 6.87
N THR A 78 19.44 4.05 7.72
CA THR A 78 19.80 2.77 8.35
C THR A 78 19.98 1.65 7.32
N LEU A 79 19.07 1.56 6.34
CA LEU A 79 19.15 0.59 5.25
C LEU A 79 20.39 0.81 4.39
N ARG A 80 20.73 2.07 4.07
CA ARG A 80 21.97 2.39 3.34
C ARG A 80 23.23 2.01 4.12
N GLN A 81 23.25 2.27 5.43
CA GLN A 81 24.37 1.87 6.29
C GLN A 81 24.55 0.35 6.32
N LEU A 82 23.47 -0.41 6.54
CA LEU A 82 23.52 -1.87 6.49
C LEU A 82 23.91 -2.38 5.10
N SER A 83 23.47 -1.69 4.04
CA SER A 83 23.87 -2.00 2.66
C SER A 83 25.37 -1.99 2.50
N GLY A 84 26.02 -0.92 2.96
CA GLY A 84 27.46 -0.74 2.86
C GLY A 84 28.25 -1.81 3.61
N GLN A 85 27.70 -2.37 4.69
CA GLN A 85 28.34 -3.43 5.47
C GLN A 85 28.19 -4.80 4.82
N VAL A 86 27.04 -5.07 4.20
CA VAL A 86 26.70 -6.40 3.65
C VAL A 86 27.13 -6.55 2.19
N ALA A 87 27.15 -5.46 1.41
CA ALA A 87 27.53 -5.51 -0.01
C ALA A 87 28.90 -6.17 -0.29
N PRO A 88 29.97 -5.90 0.49
CA PRO A 88 31.26 -6.56 0.30
C PRO A 88 31.23 -8.07 0.54
N LEU A 89 30.35 -8.55 1.43
CA LEU A 89 30.23 -9.98 1.73
C LEU A 89 29.76 -10.80 0.54
N GLY A 90 29.09 -10.16 -0.42
CA GLY A 90 28.62 -10.81 -1.65
C GLY A 90 29.75 -11.28 -2.58
N SER A 91 30.92 -10.63 -2.55
CA SER A 91 32.09 -11.09 -3.31
C SER A 91 32.86 -12.20 -2.61
N ASP A 92 32.81 -12.24 -1.28
CA ASP A 92 33.58 -13.20 -0.47
C ASP A 92 32.88 -14.56 -0.38
N TRP A 93 31.55 -14.60 -0.52
CA TRP A 93 30.76 -15.84 -0.43
C TRP A 93 30.63 -16.54 -1.79
N ALA A 94 31.62 -17.36 -2.16
CA ALA A 94 31.59 -18.19 -3.37
C ALA A 94 30.84 -19.53 -3.16
N GLY A 95 30.17 -20.03 -4.21
CA GLY A 95 29.58 -21.37 -4.26
C GLY A 95 28.05 -21.41 -4.21
N VAL A 96 27.47 -22.54 -3.80
CA VAL A 96 26.01 -22.80 -3.87
C VAL A 96 25.18 -21.80 -3.02
N ALA A 97 25.81 -21.17 -2.03
CA ALA A 97 25.19 -20.14 -1.20
C ALA A 97 25.10 -18.76 -1.90
N GLN A 98 25.93 -18.50 -2.90
CA GLN A 98 26.01 -17.20 -3.60
C GLN A 98 24.69 -16.84 -4.28
N GLN A 99 24.09 -17.80 -4.99
CA GLN A 99 22.81 -17.57 -5.67
C GLN A 99 21.68 -17.22 -4.69
N ARG A 100 21.66 -17.88 -3.51
CA ARG A 100 20.68 -17.60 -2.46
C ARG A 100 20.91 -16.24 -1.83
N PHE A 101 22.17 -15.87 -1.58
CA PHE A 101 22.53 -14.54 -1.12
C PHE A 101 22.05 -13.45 -2.09
N ILE A 102 22.36 -13.57 -3.40
CA ILE A 102 21.94 -12.60 -4.41
C ILE A 102 20.41 -12.46 -4.42
N THR A 103 19.66 -13.56 -4.38
CA THR A 103 18.19 -13.52 -4.32
C THR A 103 17.68 -12.77 -3.08
N LEU A 104 18.22 -13.06 -1.90
CA LEU A 104 17.84 -12.38 -0.66
C LEU A 104 18.27 -10.91 -0.67
N TRP A 105 19.42 -10.61 -1.26
CA TRP A 105 19.95 -9.25 -1.39
C TRP A 105 19.07 -8.36 -2.27
N GLU A 106 18.65 -8.87 -3.41
CA GLU A 106 17.70 -8.18 -4.28
C GLU A 106 16.33 -8.00 -3.60
N GLN A 107 15.85 -9.03 -2.90
CA GLN A 107 14.61 -8.95 -2.13
C GLN A 107 14.71 -7.85 -1.07
N TRP A 108 15.78 -7.84 -0.29
CA TRP A 108 15.99 -6.86 0.77
C TRP A 108 16.01 -5.42 0.22
N GLN A 109 16.68 -5.17 -0.91
CA GLN A 109 16.68 -3.85 -1.55
C GLN A 109 15.27 -3.42 -2.00
N ARG A 110 14.51 -4.33 -2.63
CA ARG A 110 13.13 -4.06 -3.05
C ARG A 110 12.22 -3.77 -1.85
N ASP A 111 12.28 -4.61 -0.82
CA ASP A 111 11.44 -4.50 0.37
C ASP A 111 11.78 -3.23 1.17
N GLY A 112 13.07 -2.88 1.25
CA GLY A 112 13.54 -1.63 1.87
C GLY A 112 13.03 -0.38 1.15
N ALA A 113 13.11 -0.36 -0.19
CA ALA A 113 12.54 0.72 -0.98
C ALA A 113 11.01 0.80 -0.83
N GLY A 114 10.33 -0.35 -0.82
CA GLY A 114 8.88 -0.44 -0.63
C GLY A 114 8.43 0.09 0.73
N LEU A 115 9.16 -0.21 1.81
CA LEU A 115 8.88 0.32 3.15
C LEU A 115 8.99 1.85 3.17
N HIS A 116 10.06 2.41 2.60
CA HIS A 116 10.23 3.87 2.50
C HIS A 116 9.08 4.52 1.72
N GLN A 117 8.75 3.97 0.55
CA GLN A 117 7.64 4.46 -0.28
C GLN A 117 6.30 4.42 0.44
N ALA A 118 6.01 3.35 1.19
CA ALA A 118 4.79 3.24 1.97
C ALA A 118 4.72 4.32 3.06
N LEU A 119 5.81 4.56 3.79
CA LEU A 119 5.85 5.59 4.84
C LEU A 119 5.65 6.99 4.27
N VAL A 120 6.32 7.33 3.17
CA VAL A 120 6.15 8.61 2.48
C VAL A 120 4.72 8.75 1.94
N GLY A 121 4.15 7.71 1.34
CA GLY A 121 2.77 7.72 0.84
C GLY A 121 1.73 7.96 1.93
N ILE A 122 1.89 7.33 3.09
CA ILE A 122 1.03 7.57 4.25
C ILE A 122 1.18 9.02 4.75
N ALA A 123 2.41 9.53 4.83
CA ALA A 123 2.66 10.91 5.23
C ALA A 123 1.98 11.92 4.27
N GLN A 124 2.07 11.69 2.96
CA GLN A 124 1.40 12.51 1.95
C GLN A 124 -0.13 12.46 2.08
N LEU A 125 -0.71 11.28 2.31
CA LEU A 125 -2.15 11.12 2.54
C LEU A 125 -2.60 11.92 3.77
N MET A 126 -1.81 11.92 4.85
CA MET A 126 -2.12 12.70 6.05
C MET A 126 -2.04 14.21 5.81
N GLN A 127 -1.05 14.68 5.05
CA GLN A 127 -0.95 16.10 4.66
C GLN A 127 -2.14 16.54 3.79
N GLN A 128 -2.51 15.72 2.81
CA GLN A 128 -3.67 15.97 1.95
C GLN A 128 -4.95 16.05 2.79
N ALA A 129 -5.16 15.11 3.70
CA ALA A 129 -6.29 15.12 4.61
C ALA A 129 -6.32 16.41 5.46
N GLY A 130 -5.19 16.80 6.06
CA GLY A 130 -5.07 18.03 6.83
C GLY A 130 -5.46 19.28 6.04
N SER A 131 -4.93 19.43 4.82
CA SER A 131 -5.25 20.56 3.93
C SER A 131 -6.73 20.60 3.51
N HIS A 132 -7.34 19.43 3.31
CA HIS A 132 -8.76 19.33 2.94
C HIS A 132 -9.68 19.78 4.08
N TYR A 133 -9.32 19.45 5.33
CA TYR A 133 -10.05 19.92 6.51
C TYR A 133 -9.93 21.44 6.65
N GLU A 134 -8.73 21.99 6.57
CA GLU A 134 -8.49 23.44 6.69
C GLU A 134 -9.28 24.22 5.63
N SER A 135 -9.24 23.77 4.38
CA SER A 135 -10.00 24.40 3.29
C SER A 135 -11.51 24.34 3.51
N THR A 136 -12.03 23.25 4.09
CA THR A 136 -13.45 23.09 4.39
C THR A 136 -13.88 24.05 5.49
N GLU A 137 -13.08 24.18 6.56
CA GLU A 137 -13.33 25.10 7.66
C GLU A 137 -13.29 26.57 7.20
N GLN A 138 -12.30 26.96 6.39
CA GLN A 138 -12.20 28.30 5.83
C GLN A 138 -13.40 28.64 4.93
N GLY A 139 -13.88 27.69 4.13
CA GLY A 139 -15.06 27.84 3.29
C GLY A 139 -16.33 28.07 4.11
N ILE A 140 -16.49 27.31 5.19
CA ILE A 140 -17.60 27.46 6.15
C ILE A 140 -17.51 28.82 6.86
N ALA A 141 -16.35 29.21 7.38
CA ALA A 141 -16.14 30.50 8.04
C ALA A 141 -16.45 31.69 7.11
N SER A 142 -16.02 31.61 5.86
CA SER A 142 -16.30 32.62 4.83
C SER A 142 -17.78 32.69 4.42
N SER A 143 -18.54 31.62 4.64
CA SER A 143 -20.00 31.62 4.43
C SER A 143 -20.73 32.33 5.56
N PHE A 144 -20.27 32.16 6.81
CA PHE A 144 -20.81 32.86 7.97
C PHE A 144 -20.54 34.37 7.91
N ASN A 145 -19.33 34.78 7.51
CA ASN A 145 -18.98 36.20 7.36
C ASN A 145 -19.74 36.91 6.22
N ARG A 146 -20.40 36.17 5.32
CA ARG A 146 -21.26 36.73 4.26
C ARG A 146 -22.73 36.78 4.65
N GLY A 147 -23.13 36.13 5.74
CA GLY A 147 -24.51 36.07 6.22
C GLY A 147 -24.80 36.94 7.44
N ALA A 148 -23.81 37.69 7.94
CA ALA A 148 -23.92 38.70 9.00
C ALA A 148 -23.79 40.10 8.40
#